data_AF-A0A8X7VPX3-F1
#
_entry.id   AF-A0A8X7VPX3-F1
#
_cell.length_a   1.000
_cell.length_b   1.000
_cell.length_c   1.000
_cell.angle_alpha   90.00
_cell.angle_beta   90.00
_cell.angle_gamma   90.00
#
_symmetry.space_group_name_H-M   'P 1'
#
loop_
_entity.id
_entity.type
_entity.pdbx_description
1 polymer ?
#
loop_
_entity_poly.entity_id
_entity_poly.type
_entity_poly.pdbx_seq_one_letter_code
_entity_poly.pdbx_strand_id
1 'polypeptide(L)'
;MCRADNLEAAEIIRCLQMYGDASRQIINLDKSSIIFGSKVPSTMKLEVKAVLGIEKEGGDVTYLGLPECFSGSKRQLLSSVGTEIRTVNFR
;
A
#
# COMPACT_ATOMS: atom_id res chain seq x y z
N MET A 1 8.26 -7.55 -2.48
CA MET A 1 8.03 -7.36 -1.03
C MET A 1 9.38 -7.13 -0.37
N CYS A 2 9.53 -6.02 0.35
CA CYS A 2 10.74 -5.64 1.09
C CYS A 2 10.71 -6.21 2.52
N ARG A 3 11.86 -6.23 3.20
CA ARG A 3 11.90 -6.61 4.63
C ARG A 3 11.36 -5.45 5.46
N ALA A 4 10.57 -5.76 6.48
CA ALA A 4 10.12 -4.77 7.44
C ALA A 4 11.27 -4.46 8.38
N ASP A 5 12.12 -3.49 8.03
CA ASP A 5 13.26 -3.03 8.82
C ASP A 5 13.46 -1.53 8.61
N ASN A 6 14.13 -0.88 9.56
CA ASN A 6 14.35 0.56 9.56
C ASN A 6 15.27 1.00 8.41
N LEU A 7 16.24 0.17 8.03
CA LEU A 7 17.13 0.45 6.89
C LEU A 7 16.36 0.47 5.57
N GLU A 8 15.51 -0.54 5.36
CA GLU A 8 14.67 -0.63 4.16
C GLU A 8 13.66 0.52 4.10
N ALA A 9 13.04 0.86 5.24
CA ALA A 9 12.13 2.00 5.35
C ALA A 9 12.84 3.33 5.01
N ALA A 10 14.08 3.51 5.47
CA ALA A 10 14.89 4.68 5.17
C ALA A 10 15.25 4.78 3.68
N GLU A 11 15.60 3.67 3.03
CA GLU A 11 15.87 3.69 1.59
C GLU A 11 14.62 3.95 0.75
N ILE A 12 13.46 3.45 1.17
CA ILE A 12 12.18 3.74 0.52
C ILE A 12 11.87 5.23 0.56
N ILE A 13 11.95 5.87 1.74
CA ILE A 13 11.66 7.30 1.85
C ILE A 13 12.68 8.13 1.06
N ARG A 14 13.96 7.71 1.02
CA ARG A 14 14.99 8.35 0.21
C ARG A 14 14.66 8.30 -1.29
N CYS A 15 14.21 7.14 -1.79
CA CYS A 15 13.80 6.98 -3.19
C CYS A 15 12.58 7.85 -3.53
N LEU A 16 11.60 7.87 -2.62
CA LEU A 16 10.39 8.67 -2.74
C LEU A 16 10.68 10.17 -2.77
N GLN A 17 11.60 10.64 -1.93
CA GLN A 17 12.06 12.02 -1.93
C GLN A 17 12.77 12.38 -3.24
N MET A 18 13.71 11.56 -3.70
CA MET A 18 14.39 11.78 -5.00
C MET A 18 13.38 11.85 -6.16
N TYR A 19 12.38 10.97 -6.16
CA TYR A 19 11.31 11.01 -7.15
C TYR A 19 10.48 12.29 -7.04
N GLY A 20 10.12 12.70 -5.83
CA GLY A 20 9.40 13.95 -5.57
C GLY A 20 10.16 15.17 -6.07
N ASP A 21 11.46 15.24 -5.81
CA ASP A 21 12.33 16.34 -6.25
C ASP A 21 12.47 16.40 -7.77
N ALA A 22 12.64 15.24 -8.42
CA ALA A 22 12.75 15.13 -9.87
C ALA A 22 11.42 15.44 -10.58
N SER A 23 10.30 14.97 -10.05
CA SER A 23 8.95 15.18 -10.61
C SER A 23 8.30 16.50 -10.20
N ARG A 24 8.88 17.20 -9.21
CA ARG A 24 8.29 18.36 -8.53
C ARG A 24 6.95 18.07 -7.89
N GLN A 25 6.79 16.86 -7.36
CA GLN A 25 5.59 16.42 -6.67
C GLN A 25 5.87 16.14 -5.20
N ILE A 26 4.88 16.41 -4.36
CA ILE A 26 4.92 16.10 -2.94
C ILE A 26 4.02 14.89 -2.71
N ILE A 27 4.57 13.90 -2.01
CA ILE A 27 3.83 12.69 -1.66
C ILE A 27 2.85 13.01 -0.53
N ASN A 28 1.60 12.62 -0.73
CA ASN A 28 0.58 12.73 0.30
C ASN A 28 0.65 11.50 1.21
N LEU A 29 1.30 11.65 2.36
CA LEU A 29 1.44 10.58 3.36
C LEU A 29 0.08 10.17 3.96
N ASP A 30 -0.88 11.09 4.08
CA ASP A 30 -2.24 10.78 4.55
C ASP A 30 -3.03 9.89 3.60
N LYS A 31 -2.74 9.93 2.30
CA LYS A 31 -3.34 9.03 1.30
C LYS A 31 -2.51 7.76 1.10
N SER A 32 -1.33 7.70 1.69
CA SER A 32 -0.45 6.54 1.62
C SER A 32 -0.82 5.55 2.71
N SER A 33 -0.59 4.26 2.46
CA SER A 33 -0.81 3.21 3.46
C SER A 33 0.27 2.13 3.34
N ILE A 34 0.58 1.47 4.46
CA ILE A 34 1.57 0.39 4.53
C ILE A 34 0.85 -0.94 4.72
N ILE A 35 1.23 -1.95 3.95
CA ILE A 35 0.75 -3.32 4.12
C ILE A 35 1.85 -4.14 4.78
N PHE A 36 1.59 -4.67 5.98
CA PHE A 36 2.53 -5.52 6.69
C PHE A 36 2.18 -6.99 6.51
N GLY A 37 3.21 -7.84 6.35
CA GLY A 37 3.02 -9.29 6.37
C GLY A 37 2.58 -9.79 7.74
N SER A 38 1.90 -10.95 7.77
CA SER A 38 1.36 -11.56 8.99
C SER A 38 2.39 -11.91 10.07
N LYS A 39 3.68 -11.96 9.70
CA LYS A 39 4.80 -12.31 10.60
C LYS A 39 5.57 -11.11 11.14
N VAL A 40 5.15 -9.87 10.82
CA VAL A 40 5.84 -8.66 11.30
C VAL A 40 5.35 -8.31 12.72
N PRO A 41 6.24 -8.25 13.73
CA PRO A 41 5.84 -7.91 15.09
C PRO A 41 5.40 -6.45 15.20
N SER A 42 4.51 -6.15 16.16
CA SER A 42 3.93 -4.83 16.35
C SER A 42 4.95 -3.73 16.63
N THR A 43 6.02 -4.05 17.36
CA THR A 43 7.14 -3.13 17.63
C THR A 43 7.80 -2.67 16.34
N MET A 44 8.13 -3.62 15.47
CA MET A 44 8.73 -3.36 14.15
C MET A 44 7.80 -2.61 13.22
N LYS A 45 6.48 -2.86 13.29
CA LYS A 45 5.49 -2.05 12.56
C LYS A 45 5.56 -0.58 12.99
N LEU A 46 5.60 -0.32 14.30
CA LEU A 46 5.66 1.05 14.83
C LEU A 46 6.94 1.77 14.41
N GLU A 47 8.08 1.09 14.46
CA GLU A 47 9.35 1.65 14.01
C GLU A 47 9.32 2.00 12.51
N VAL A 48 8.87 1.06 11.67
CA VAL A 48 8.76 1.29 10.22
C VAL A 48 7.79 2.43 9.90
N LYS A 49 6.64 2.52 10.60
CA LYS A 49 5.70 3.64 10.46
C LYS A 49 6.34 4.98 10.83
N ALA A 50 7.12 5.01 11.92
CA ALA A 50 7.81 6.21 12.36
C ALA A 50 8.85 6.68 11.34
N VAL A 51 9.60 5.74 10.74
CA VAL A 51 10.59 6.06 9.70
C VAL A 51 9.92 6.55 8.41
N LEU A 52 8.82 5.93 7.98
CA LEU A 52 8.12 6.28 6.74
C LEU A 52 7.21 7.51 6.89
N GLY A 53 6.80 7.86 8.11
CA GLY A 53 5.83 8.92 8.38
C GLY A 53 4.41 8.59 7.92
N ILE A 54 4.07 7.31 7.75
CA ILE A 54 2.76 6.84 7.30
C ILE A 54 2.10 6.06 8.44
N GLU A 55 0.97 6.54 8.94
CA GLU A 55 0.27 5.89 10.05
C GLU A 55 -0.73 4.81 9.60
N LYS A 56 -1.30 4.98 8.42
CA LYS A 56 -2.37 4.13 7.88
C LYS A 56 -1.82 2.76 7.47
N GLU A 57 -2.45 1.70 7.96
CA GLU A 57 -2.24 0.33 7.45
C GLU A 57 -3.28 0.02 6.36
N GLY A 58 -2.82 -0.53 5.24
CA GLY A 58 -3.67 -0.99 4.14
C GLY A 58 -3.97 -2.49 4.26
N GLY A 59 -4.77 -3.02 3.33
CA GLY A 59 -5.06 -4.46 3.25
C GLY A 59 -6.45 -4.82 2.71
N ASP A 60 -7.40 -3.88 2.81
CA ASP A 60 -8.79 -4.02 2.36
C ASP A 60 -9.20 -2.94 1.34
N VAL A 61 -8.23 -2.27 0.73
CA VAL A 61 -8.49 -1.16 -0.21
C VAL A 61 -8.54 -1.68 -1.65
N THR A 62 -9.37 -1.03 -2.46
CA THR A 62 -9.41 -1.25 -3.90
C THR A 62 -8.43 -0.32 -4.60
N TYR A 63 -7.61 -0.85 -5.50
CA TYR A 63 -6.79 -0.06 -6.39
C TYR A 63 -7.54 0.10 -7.71
N LEU A 64 -7.93 1.33 -8.03
CA LEU A 64 -8.66 1.64 -9.26
C LEU A 64 -9.97 0.83 -9.42
N GLY A 65 -10.62 0.45 -8.31
CA GLY A 65 -11.84 -0.37 -8.32
C GLY A 65 -11.61 -1.86 -8.06
N LEU A 66 -10.40 -2.36 -8.28
CA LEU A 66 -10.05 -3.77 -8.12
C LEU A 66 -9.59 -4.05 -6.68
N PRO A 67 -10.07 -5.10 -6.01
CA PRO A 67 -9.60 -5.43 -4.67
C PRO A 67 -8.12 -5.81 -4.68
N GLU A 68 -7.32 -5.12 -3.86
CA GLU A 68 -5.88 -5.34 -3.69
C GLU A 68 -5.55 -6.56 -2.81
N CYS A 69 -6.43 -7.56 -2.77
CA CYS A 69 -6.24 -8.71 -1.89
C CYS A 69 -5.18 -9.66 -2.46
N PHE A 70 -3.90 -9.28 -2.35
CA PHE A 70 -2.74 -10.10 -2.74
C PHE A 70 -2.50 -11.30 -1.80
N SER A 71 -3.25 -11.40 -0.71
CA SER A 71 -3.17 -12.49 0.29
C SER A 71 -4.31 -13.51 0.22
N GLY A 72 -5.25 -13.37 -0.72
CA GLY A 72 -6.34 -14.32 -0.95
C GLY A 72 -5.99 -15.43 -1.94
N SER A 73 -6.74 -16.54 -1.89
CA SER A 73 -6.70 -17.55 -2.97
C SER A 73 -6.98 -16.87 -4.31
N LYS A 74 -6.26 -17.23 -5.38
CA LYS A 74 -6.47 -16.70 -6.75
C LYS A 74 -7.95 -16.71 -7.16
N ARG A 75 -8.76 -17.60 -6.57
CA ARG A 75 -10.22 -17.68 -6.78
C ARG A 75 -11.00 -16.45 -6.28
N GLN A 76 -10.60 -15.82 -5.18
CA GLN A 76 -11.28 -14.64 -4.60
C GLN A 76 -11.02 -13.36 -5.40
N LEU A 77 -9.81 -13.22 -5.95
CA LEU A 77 -9.46 -12.16 -6.91
C LEU A 77 -10.28 -12.28 -8.20
N LEU A 78 -10.45 -13.52 -8.71
CA LEU A 78 -11.21 -13.75 -9.95
C LEU A 78 -12.72 -13.54 -9.76
N SER A 79 -13.28 -13.83 -8.58
CA SER A 79 -14.70 -13.58 -8.30
C SER A 79 -15.05 -12.09 -8.27
N SER A 80 -14.10 -11.23 -7.90
CA SER A 80 -14.32 -9.79 -7.82
C SER A 80 -14.23 -9.08 -9.18
N VAL A 81 -13.50 -9.66 -10.15
CA VAL A 81 -13.49 -9.19 -11.56
C VAL A 81 -14.87 -9.36 -12.23
N GLY A 82 -15.66 -10.36 -11.81
CA GLY A 82 -17.00 -10.59 -12.37
C GLY A 82 -18.05 -9.52 -12.00
N THR A 83 -17.78 -8.73 -10.95
CA THR A 83 -18.73 -7.75 -10.41
C THR A 83 -18.60 -6.34 -10.98
N GLU A 84 -17.42 -5.92 -11.44
CA GLU A 84 -17.22 -4.55 -11.97
C GLU A 84 -17.83 -4.33 -13.36
N ILE A 85 -18.17 -5.40 -14.10
CA ILE A 85 -18.81 -5.29 -15.42
C ILE A 85 -20.30 -4.90 -15.33
N ARG A 86 -20.89 -4.79 -14.13
CA ARG A 86 -22.31 -4.47 -13.93
C ARG A 86 -22.59 -3.06 -13.40
N THR A 87 -21.59 -2.27 -13.04
CA THR A 87 -21.78 -0.94 -12.44
C THR A 87 -21.11 0.19 -13.21
N VAL A 88 -21.08 0.09 -14.54
CA VAL A 88 -21.06 1.27 -15.42
C VAL A 88 -22.50 1.58 -15.84
N ASN A 89 -23.30 2.07 -14.90
CA ASN A 89 -24.53 2.78 -15.23
C ASN A 89 -24.11 4.20 -15.63
N PHE A 90 -24.08 4.45 -16.93
CA PHE A 90 -24.10 5.81 -17.46
C PHE A 90 -25.37 6.49 -16.94
N ARG A 91 -25.18 7.60 -16.24
CA ARG A 91 -26.21 8.61 -16.09
C ARG A 91 -25.64 9.93 -16.56
#